data_AF-A0AA90R1L3-F1
#
_entry.id   AF-A0AA90R1L3-F1
#
_cell.length_a   1.000
_cell.length_b   1.000
_cell.length_c   1.000
_cell.angle_alpha   90.00
_cell.angle_beta   90.00
_cell.angle_gamma   90.00
#
_symmetry.space_group_name_H-M   'P 1'
#
loop_
_entity.id
_entity.type
_entity.pdbx_description
1 polymer ?
#
loop_
_entity_poly.entity_id
_entity_poly.type
_entity_poly.pdbx_seq_one_letter_code
_entity_poly.pdbx_strand_id
1 'polypeptide(L)'
;MVPVGYALAKLFQNNQGLSGLYGVFWFSHALLAFLLIALIPYTKLFHIIMAPINIFFQPIHRTGMLRNPEYEMKKTGQIVTDLNNIQSVTKIKDFTTWQLLSTDACTECGRCDSQCPANISGKPLSPRSIVLKIRDNMAKEREVASFISAEELQSCTTCSACEEACPVAINHVDLIMSMRRGLISESVMGKQVENMLLNVEEQQNIWGKPWSERSRWSEGLQVPQLDREDNEVIQEEII
;
A
#
# COMPACT_ATOMS: atom_id res chain seq x y z
N MET A 1 20.83 -15.10 -30.28
CA MET A 1 20.06 -16.07 -31.11
C MET A 1 20.56 -16.21 -32.55
N VAL A 2 21.36 -15.26 -33.09
CA VAL A 2 21.82 -15.27 -34.49
C VAL A 2 22.73 -16.45 -34.90
N PRO A 3 23.76 -16.88 -34.13
CA PRO A 3 24.69 -17.92 -34.61
C PRO A 3 24.08 -19.32 -34.65
N VAL A 4 23.23 -19.65 -33.67
CA VAL A 4 22.53 -20.94 -33.62
C VAL A 4 21.47 -21.04 -34.72
N GLY A 5 20.70 -19.97 -34.93
CA GLY A 5 19.71 -19.90 -36.01
C GLY A 5 20.35 -20.02 -37.40
N TYR A 6 21.50 -19.37 -37.61
CA TYR A 6 22.25 -19.45 -38.87
C TYR A 6 22.85 -20.85 -39.12
N ALA A 7 23.39 -21.50 -38.08
CA ALA A 7 23.89 -22.87 -38.18
C ALA A 7 22.77 -23.87 -38.52
N LEU A 8 21.61 -23.75 -37.87
CA LEU A 8 20.43 -24.56 -38.18
C LEU A 8 19.90 -24.28 -39.59
N ALA A 9 19.90 -23.03 -40.04
CA ALA A 9 19.45 -22.67 -41.40
C ALA A 9 20.27 -23.35 -42.51
N LYS A 10 21.58 -23.56 -42.30
CA LYS A 10 22.44 -24.27 -43.27
C LYS A 10 22.03 -25.73 -43.47
N LEU A 11 21.43 -26.39 -42.48
CA LEU A 11 20.96 -27.78 -42.61
C LEU A 11 19.77 -27.92 -43.55
N PHE A 12 19.07 -26.83 -43.86
CA PHE A 12 17.82 -26.85 -44.63
C PHE A 12 17.85 -26.06 -45.95
N GLN A 13 19.04 -25.62 -46.41
CA GLN A 13 19.21 -24.72 -47.57
C GLN A 13 18.73 -25.30 -48.92
N ASN A 14 18.56 -26.61 -49.07
CA ASN A 14 18.38 -27.26 -50.38
C ASN A 14 16.97 -27.85 -50.64
N ASN A 15 15.96 -27.51 -49.82
CA ASN A 15 14.60 -28.04 -49.93
C ASN A 15 13.61 -26.98 -50.45
N GLN A 16 13.08 -27.16 -51.66
CA GLN A 16 12.13 -26.21 -52.27
C GLN A 16 10.81 -26.09 -51.48
N GLY A 17 10.38 -27.15 -50.78
CA GLY A 17 9.19 -27.16 -49.91
C GLY A 17 9.33 -26.35 -48.61
N LEU A 18 10.55 -25.96 -48.21
CA LEU A 18 10.78 -25.19 -46.99
C LEU A 18 10.43 -23.70 -47.15
N SER A 19 10.38 -23.18 -48.37
CA SER A 19 10.05 -21.77 -48.65
C SER A 19 8.60 -21.42 -48.28
N GLY A 20 7.64 -22.30 -48.61
CA GLY A 20 6.23 -22.15 -48.22
C GLY A 20 6.02 -22.31 -46.71
N LEU A 21 6.71 -23.27 -46.08
CA LEU A 21 6.68 -23.45 -44.63
C LEU A 21 7.23 -22.23 -43.89
N TYR A 22 8.32 -21.62 -44.38
CA TYR A 22 8.86 -20.39 -43.81
C TYR A 22 7.82 -19.27 -43.76
N GLY A 23 7.08 -19.04 -44.85
CA GLY A 23 6.00 -18.05 -44.89
C GLY A 23 4.93 -18.33 -43.84
N VAL A 24 4.46 -19.58 -43.75
CA VAL A 24 3.47 -19.99 -42.74
C VAL A 24 3.98 -19.77 -41.32
N PHE A 25 5.21 -20.19 -41.01
CA PHE A 25 5.80 -19.99 -39.69
C PHE A 25 5.97 -18.50 -39.35
N TRP A 26 6.46 -17.70 -40.29
CA TRP A 26 6.65 -16.26 -40.08
C TRP A 26 5.33 -15.54 -39.83
N PHE A 27 4.32 -15.74 -40.68
CA PHE A 27 3.00 -15.11 -40.50
C PHE A 27 2.28 -15.64 -39.27
N SER A 28 2.40 -16.93 -38.93
CA SER A 28 1.82 -17.47 -37.70
C SER A 28 2.49 -16.89 -36.45
N HIS A 29 3.82 -16.75 -36.45
CA HIS A 29 4.55 -16.13 -35.34
C HIS A 29 4.17 -14.66 -35.21
N ALA A 30 4.12 -13.92 -36.32
CA ALA A 30 3.69 -12.52 -36.33
C ALA A 30 2.26 -12.40 -35.77
N LEU A 31 1.33 -13.22 -36.25
CA LEU A 31 -0.06 -13.23 -35.77
C LEU A 31 -0.14 -13.54 -34.27
N LEU A 32 0.56 -14.58 -33.80
CA LEU A 32 0.61 -14.95 -32.39
C LEU A 32 1.24 -13.86 -31.52
N ALA A 33 2.31 -13.21 -32.01
CA ALA A 33 2.96 -12.11 -31.31
C ALA A 33 2.05 -10.89 -31.20
N PHE A 34 1.40 -10.47 -32.28
CA PHE A 34 0.44 -9.36 -32.26
C PHE A 34 -0.79 -9.68 -31.41
N LEU A 35 -1.29 -10.92 -31.48
CA LEU A 35 -2.39 -11.38 -30.63
C LEU A 35 -1.99 -11.38 -29.15
N LEU A 36 -0.79 -11.84 -28.82
CA LEU A 36 -0.26 -11.77 -27.46
C LEU A 36 -0.20 -10.31 -26.97
N ILE A 37 0.39 -9.41 -27.76
CA ILE A 37 0.50 -7.98 -27.43
C ILE A 37 -0.88 -7.35 -27.20
N ALA A 38 -1.85 -7.66 -28.05
CA ALA A 38 -3.23 -7.17 -27.91
C ALA A 38 -3.92 -7.72 -26.65
N LEU A 39 -3.56 -8.93 -26.19
CA LEU A 39 -4.14 -9.57 -25.00
C LEU A 39 -3.45 -9.16 -23.69
N ILE A 40 -2.23 -8.61 -23.71
CA ILE A 40 -1.50 -8.18 -22.50
C ILE A 40 -2.37 -7.31 -21.57
N PRO A 41 -3.03 -6.22 -22.01
CA PRO A 41 -3.79 -5.35 -21.11
C PRO A 41 -5.05 -5.99 -20.51
N TYR A 42 -5.55 -7.08 -21.10
CA TYR A 42 -6.77 -7.76 -20.65
C TYR A 42 -6.49 -9.03 -19.84
N THR A 43 -5.24 -9.45 -19.74
CA THR A 43 -4.86 -10.69 -19.08
C THR A 43 -3.98 -10.43 -17.86
N LYS A 44 -3.71 -11.49 -17.10
CA LYS A 44 -2.80 -11.47 -15.95
C LYS A 44 -1.38 -11.03 -16.33
N LEU A 45 -1.04 -10.87 -17.61
CA LEU A 45 0.28 -10.46 -18.08
C LEU A 45 0.56 -8.95 -17.95
N PHE A 46 -0.45 -8.14 -17.68
CA PHE A 46 -0.28 -6.68 -17.57
C PHE A 46 0.75 -6.27 -16.49
N HIS A 47 0.93 -7.09 -15.44
CA HIS A 47 1.96 -6.85 -14.43
C HIS A 47 3.38 -6.82 -14.98
N ILE A 48 3.67 -7.40 -16.16
CA ILE A 48 5.00 -7.33 -16.79
C ILE A 48 5.38 -5.87 -17.09
N ILE A 49 4.39 -5.03 -17.40
CA ILE A 49 4.59 -3.60 -17.68
C ILE A 49 4.47 -2.80 -16.37
N MET A 50 3.45 -3.08 -15.56
CA MET A 50 3.18 -2.27 -14.37
C MET A 50 4.16 -2.51 -13.22
N ALA A 51 4.70 -3.72 -13.05
CA ALA A 51 5.68 -4.00 -12.00
C ALA A 51 6.96 -3.15 -12.10
N PRO A 52 7.69 -3.07 -13.24
CA PRO A 52 8.88 -2.23 -13.33
C PRO A 52 8.55 -0.74 -13.20
N ILE A 53 7.41 -0.28 -13.73
CA ILE A 53 6.94 1.10 -13.54
C ILE A 53 6.70 1.37 -12.06
N ASN A 54 5.97 0.50 -11.37
CA ASN A 54 5.69 0.66 -9.95
C ASN A 54 6.99 0.67 -9.15
N ILE A 55 7.91 -0.28 -9.35
CA ILE A 55 9.21 -0.32 -8.65
C ILE A 55 10.02 0.97 -8.88
N PHE A 56 10.03 1.50 -10.11
CA PHE A 56 10.82 2.69 -10.43
C PHE A 56 10.25 3.98 -9.82
N PHE A 57 8.92 4.13 -9.84
CA PHE A 57 8.25 5.34 -9.36
C PHE A 57 7.77 5.25 -7.91
N GLN A 58 7.78 4.05 -7.31
CA GLN A 58 7.41 3.88 -5.91
C GLN A 58 8.47 4.48 -5.00
N PRO A 59 8.12 5.51 -4.21
CA PRO A 59 8.95 5.86 -3.08
C PRO A 59 8.90 4.67 -2.10
N ILE A 60 9.99 3.91 -2.03
CA ILE A 60 10.18 2.91 -0.96
C ILE A 60 10.26 3.71 0.34
N HIS A 61 9.12 3.87 1.01
CA HIS A 61 9.07 4.50 2.31
C HIS A 61 9.78 3.55 3.28
N ARG A 62 10.71 4.09 4.07
CA ARG A 62 11.31 3.31 5.16
C ARG A 62 10.19 2.87 6.10
N THR A 63 10.24 1.61 6.52
CA THR A 63 9.33 0.98 7.48
C THR A 63 9.00 1.95 8.62
N GLY A 64 7.73 2.25 8.85
CA GLY A 64 7.27 3.11 9.96
C GLY A 64 6.98 4.59 9.64
N MET A 65 7.28 5.10 8.45
CA MET A 65 6.84 6.44 8.02
C MET A 65 5.46 6.39 7.34
N LEU A 66 4.39 6.44 8.14
CA LEU A 66 3.06 6.75 7.61
C LEU A 66 3.02 8.20 7.15
N ARG A 67 2.45 8.48 5.97
CA ARG A 67 2.22 9.86 5.51
C ARG A 67 1.38 10.59 6.55
N ASN A 68 1.97 11.59 7.22
CA ASN A 68 1.28 12.42 8.19
C ASN A 68 0.59 13.58 7.45
N PRO A 69 -0.74 13.66 7.54
CA PRO A 69 -1.51 14.71 6.92
C PRO A 69 -1.06 16.15 7.23
N GLU A 70 -0.87 16.44 8.51
CA GLU A 70 -0.49 17.76 9.01
C GLU A 70 0.95 18.14 8.60
N TYR A 71 1.85 17.16 8.54
CA TYR A 71 3.24 17.37 8.12
C TYR A 71 3.33 17.73 6.65
N GLU A 72 2.60 17.01 5.79
CA GLU A 72 2.56 17.29 4.35
C GLU A 72 1.97 18.69 4.09
N MET A 73 0.89 19.07 4.79
CA MET A 73 0.31 20.42 4.73
C MET A 73 1.33 21.52 5.04
N LYS A 74 2.10 21.35 6.13
CA LYS A 74 3.12 22.31 6.57
C LYS A 74 4.30 22.39 5.61
N LYS A 75 4.65 21.29 4.94
CA LYS A 75 5.75 21.21 3.99
C LYS A 75 5.41 21.86 2.64
N THR A 76 4.19 21.70 2.15
CA THR A 76 3.77 22.23 0.84
C THR A 76 3.05 23.59 0.92
N GLY A 77 2.66 24.04 2.11
CA GLY A 77 2.03 25.36 2.33
C GLY A 77 0.62 25.50 1.75
N GLN A 78 0.03 24.41 1.27
CA GLN A 78 -1.35 24.34 0.80
C GLN A 78 -2.19 23.77 1.93
N ILE A 79 -3.32 24.42 2.27
CA ILE A 79 -4.39 23.75 3.02
C ILE A 79 -4.68 22.46 2.28
N VAL A 80 -4.67 21.33 2.97
CA VAL A 80 -4.99 20.07 2.30
C VAL A 80 -6.49 19.97 2.09
N THR A 81 -6.94 20.74 1.12
CA THR A 81 -8.22 20.68 0.45
C THR A 81 -8.07 20.10 -0.95
N ASP A 82 -6.83 19.92 -1.44
CA ASP A 82 -6.53 19.37 -2.75
C ASP A 82 -6.19 17.86 -2.68
N LEU A 83 -6.82 17.11 -3.57
CA LEU A 83 -7.16 15.68 -3.51
C LEU A 83 -5.96 14.69 -3.59
N ASN A 84 -4.72 15.09 -3.30
CA ASN A 84 -3.54 14.26 -3.57
C ASN A 84 -2.60 13.98 -2.38
N ASN A 85 -2.83 14.57 -1.21
CA ASN A 85 -1.83 14.45 -0.13
C ASN A 85 -2.35 14.06 1.27
N ILE A 86 -3.67 13.98 1.48
CA ILE A 86 -4.30 13.40 2.68
C ILE A 86 -5.61 12.75 2.25
N GLN A 87 -5.58 11.48 1.87
CA GLN A 87 -6.79 10.83 1.38
C GLN A 87 -7.38 9.93 2.46
N SER A 88 -8.41 10.47 3.11
CA SER A 88 -9.51 9.68 3.64
C SER A 88 -10.19 9.03 2.45
N VAL A 89 -10.08 7.72 2.30
CA VAL A 89 -10.59 7.00 1.13
C VAL A 89 -11.88 6.29 1.48
N THR A 90 -12.98 6.80 0.95
CA THR A 90 -14.30 6.18 1.08
C THR A 90 -14.79 5.59 -0.24
N LYS A 91 -14.35 6.18 -1.37
CA LYS A 91 -14.63 5.71 -2.72
C LYS A 91 -13.35 5.40 -3.47
N ILE A 92 -13.44 4.53 -4.48
CA ILE A 92 -12.32 4.19 -5.36
C ILE A 92 -11.66 5.42 -6.00
N LYS A 93 -12.45 6.45 -6.33
CA LYS A 93 -11.96 7.70 -6.93
C LYS A 93 -11.11 8.55 -5.98
N ASP A 94 -11.19 8.28 -4.69
CA ASP A 94 -10.38 8.94 -3.67
C ASP A 94 -9.02 8.26 -3.52
N PHE A 95 -8.65 7.28 -4.36
CA PHE A 95 -7.25 6.86 -4.42
C PHE A 95 -6.48 7.77 -5.37
N THR A 96 -5.22 8.04 -5.03
CA THR A 96 -4.30 8.66 -5.98
C THR A 96 -4.09 7.75 -7.20
N THR A 97 -3.82 8.33 -8.36
CA THR A 97 -3.52 7.56 -9.59
C THR A 97 -2.38 6.56 -9.37
N TRP A 98 -1.38 6.94 -8.57
CA TRP A 98 -0.25 6.07 -8.23
C TRP A 98 -0.65 4.90 -7.34
N GLN A 99 -1.54 5.11 -6.37
CA GLN A 99 -2.09 4.03 -5.55
C GLN A 99 -2.86 3.04 -6.41
N LEU A 100 -3.73 3.51 -7.31
CA LEU A 100 -4.47 2.64 -8.24
C LEU A 100 -3.53 1.86 -9.16
N LEU A 101 -2.56 2.55 -9.79
CA LEU A 101 -1.55 1.93 -10.65
C LEU A 101 -0.76 0.84 -9.91
N SER A 102 -0.41 1.08 -8.65
CA SER A 102 0.31 0.10 -7.84
C SER A 102 -0.49 -1.18 -7.62
N THR A 103 -1.83 -1.12 -7.59
CA THR A 103 -2.65 -2.32 -7.47
C THR A 103 -2.64 -3.18 -8.73
N ASP A 104 -2.47 -2.59 -9.92
CA ASP A 104 -2.29 -3.30 -11.19
C ASP A 104 -0.92 -3.97 -11.31
N ALA A 105 0.08 -3.51 -10.56
CA ALA A 105 1.39 -4.17 -10.49
C ALA A 105 1.36 -5.52 -9.74
N CYS A 106 0.27 -5.83 -9.04
CA CYS A 106 0.16 -7.03 -8.22
C CYS A 106 0.28 -8.33 -9.04
N THR A 107 1.21 -9.19 -8.63
CA THR A 107 1.46 -10.50 -9.28
C THR A 107 0.68 -11.66 -8.65
N GLU A 108 -0.21 -11.39 -7.69
CA GLU A 108 -1.00 -12.40 -6.97
C GLU A 108 -0.17 -13.48 -6.22
N CYS A 109 1.14 -13.24 -6.01
CA CYS A 109 2.09 -14.22 -5.46
C CYS A 109 1.87 -14.62 -3.98
N GLY A 110 1.11 -13.84 -3.21
CA GLY A 110 0.75 -14.18 -1.82
C GLY A 110 1.84 -13.97 -0.77
N ARG A 111 3.02 -13.43 -1.12
CA ARG A 111 4.09 -13.15 -0.15
C ARG A 111 3.62 -12.24 0.99
N CYS A 112 2.83 -11.21 0.67
CA CYS A 112 2.26 -10.31 1.67
C CYS A 112 1.29 -10.99 2.65
N ASP A 113 0.54 -12.01 2.22
CA ASP A 113 -0.30 -12.81 3.12
C ASP A 113 0.55 -13.69 4.05
N SER A 114 1.62 -14.29 3.53
CA SER A 114 2.51 -15.19 4.28
C SER A 114 3.36 -14.50 5.35
N GLN A 115 3.53 -13.18 5.23
CA GLN A 115 4.29 -12.35 6.18
C GLN A 115 3.36 -11.50 7.07
N CYS A 116 2.05 -11.56 6.87
CA CYS A 116 1.11 -10.75 7.64
C CYS A 116 0.78 -11.44 8.98
N PRO A 117 1.13 -10.85 10.14
CA PRO A 117 0.83 -11.45 11.43
C PRO A 117 -0.67 -11.57 11.70
N ALA A 118 -1.47 -10.63 11.20
CA ALA A 118 -2.93 -10.68 11.33
C ALA A 118 -3.52 -11.87 10.53
N ASN A 119 -3.09 -12.04 9.28
CA ASN A 119 -3.53 -13.16 8.44
C ASN A 119 -3.15 -14.52 9.07
N ILE A 120 -1.90 -14.65 9.53
CA ILE A 120 -1.39 -15.90 10.13
C ILE A 120 -2.12 -16.24 11.45
N SER A 121 -2.52 -15.22 12.22
CA SER A 121 -3.30 -15.42 13.45
C SER A 121 -4.79 -15.69 13.23
N GLY A 122 -5.24 -15.83 11.97
CA GLY A 122 -6.63 -16.13 11.63
C GLY A 122 -7.58 -14.93 11.68
N LYS A 123 -7.05 -13.70 11.73
CA LYS A 123 -7.86 -12.48 11.56
C LYS A 123 -8.32 -12.34 10.11
N PRO A 124 -9.40 -11.60 9.82
CA PRO A 124 -9.97 -11.52 8.46
C PRO A 124 -9.07 -10.78 7.44
N LEU A 125 -7.99 -10.12 7.87
CA LEU A 125 -7.11 -9.37 6.98
C LEU A 125 -6.21 -10.27 6.13
N SER A 126 -6.37 -10.18 4.81
CA SER A 126 -5.37 -10.61 3.82
C SER A 126 -4.90 -9.38 3.02
N PRO A 127 -3.63 -8.95 3.18
CA PRO A 127 -3.10 -7.82 2.41
C PRO A 127 -3.21 -8.02 0.90
N ARG A 128 -3.03 -9.25 0.40
CA ARG A 128 -3.22 -9.55 -1.03
C ARG A 128 -4.68 -9.30 -1.43
N SER A 129 -5.62 -9.83 -0.66
CA SER A 129 -7.06 -9.69 -0.94
C SER A 129 -7.47 -8.22 -1.01
N ILE A 130 -6.95 -7.37 -0.10
CA ILE A 130 -7.19 -5.92 -0.13
C ILE A 130 -6.77 -5.30 -1.48
N VAL A 131 -5.55 -5.59 -1.95
CA VAL A 131 -5.04 -5.05 -3.22
C VAL A 131 -5.90 -5.51 -4.41
N LEU A 132 -6.27 -6.80 -4.46
CA LEU A 132 -7.09 -7.34 -5.54
C LEU A 132 -8.51 -6.77 -5.52
N LYS A 133 -9.09 -6.61 -4.33
CA LYS A 133 -10.40 -5.98 -4.14
C LYS A 133 -10.43 -4.55 -4.66
N ILE A 134 -9.37 -3.76 -4.44
CA ILE A 134 -9.25 -2.41 -5.00
C ILE A 134 -9.18 -2.50 -6.52
N ARG A 135 -8.23 -3.30 -7.05
CA ARG A 135 -8.00 -3.47 -8.49
C ARG A 135 -9.28 -3.87 -9.25
N ASP A 136 -9.99 -4.89 -8.76
CA ASP A 136 -11.17 -5.47 -9.41
C ASP A 136 -12.41 -4.55 -9.32
N ASN A 137 -12.35 -3.49 -8.51
CA ASN A 137 -13.38 -2.46 -8.41
C ASN A 137 -12.93 -1.10 -8.98
N MET A 138 -11.74 -0.96 -9.60
CA MET A 138 -11.28 0.32 -10.13
C MET A 138 -12.21 0.93 -11.20
N ALA A 139 -12.79 0.08 -12.05
CA ALA A 139 -13.74 0.50 -13.08
C ALA A 139 -15.17 0.71 -12.54
N LYS A 140 -15.42 0.38 -11.27
CA LYS A 140 -16.75 0.43 -10.64
C LYS A 140 -16.77 1.59 -9.64
N GLU A 141 -17.71 2.51 -9.79
CA GLU A 141 -17.87 3.63 -8.86
C GLU A 141 -18.55 3.19 -7.56
N ARG A 142 -17.87 2.34 -6.78
CA ARG A 142 -18.38 1.77 -5.53
C ARG A 142 -17.64 2.33 -4.32
N GLU A 143 -18.37 2.39 -3.21
CA GLU A 143 -17.81 2.68 -1.90
C GLU A 143 -16.96 1.51 -1.41
N VAL A 144 -15.84 1.82 -0.76
CA VAL A 144 -14.90 0.85 -0.20
C VAL A 144 -15.59 -0.11 0.78
N ALA A 145 -16.47 0.44 1.63
CA ALA A 145 -17.25 -0.33 2.59
C ALA A 145 -18.11 -1.45 1.96
N SER A 146 -18.42 -1.34 0.66
CA SER A 146 -19.25 -2.33 -0.05
C SER A 146 -18.50 -3.60 -0.48
N PHE A 147 -17.16 -3.63 -0.37
CA PHE A 147 -16.34 -4.79 -0.76
C PHE A 147 -15.14 -5.06 0.17
N ILE A 148 -14.78 -4.12 1.05
CA ILE A 148 -13.82 -4.29 2.14
C ILE A 148 -14.52 -3.95 3.45
N SER A 149 -14.49 -4.87 4.40
CA SER A 149 -15.11 -4.66 5.72
C SER A 149 -14.23 -3.80 6.63
N ALA A 150 -14.86 -3.11 7.59
CA ALA A 150 -14.13 -2.34 8.60
C ALA A 150 -13.20 -3.22 9.45
N GLU A 151 -13.61 -4.46 9.74
CA GLU A 151 -12.82 -5.41 10.54
C GLU A 151 -11.54 -5.87 9.82
N GLU A 152 -11.60 -6.08 8.50
CA GLU A 152 -10.42 -6.33 7.68
C GLU A 152 -9.41 -5.19 7.80
N LEU A 153 -9.87 -3.94 7.67
CA LEU A 153 -9.02 -2.76 7.74
C LEU A 153 -8.42 -2.55 9.14
N GLN A 154 -9.23 -2.73 10.19
CA GLN A 154 -8.82 -2.54 11.59
C GLN A 154 -7.90 -3.64 12.11
N SER A 155 -7.88 -4.82 11.48
CA SER A 155 -6.96 -5.91 11.81
C SER A 155 -5.51 -5.61 11.43
N CYS A 156 -5.25 -4.57 10.63
CA CYS A 156 -3.89 -4.18 10.26
C CYS A 156 -3.14 -3.54 11.42
N THR A 157 -1.98 -4.11 11.77
CA THR A 157 -1.10 -3.64 12.85
C THR A 157 -0.04 -2.64 12.39
N THR A 158 -0.06 -2.21 11.12
CA THR A 158 0.90 -1.24 10.55
C THR A 158 2.37 -1.65 10.69
N CYS A 159 2.68 -2.96 10.72
CA CYS A 159 4.04 -3.47 10.85
C CYS A 159 4.87 -3.45 9.56
N SER A 160 4.25 -3.15 8.40
CA SER A 160 4.90 -3.10 7.07
C SER A 160 5.60 -4.38 6.56
N ALA A 161 5.46 -5.52 7.25
CA ALA A 161 6.04 -6.80 6.79
C ALA A 161 5.58 -7.23 5.39
N CYS A 162 4.34 -6.88 5.00
CA CYS A 162 3.82 -7.15 3.66
C CYS A 162 4.49 -6.30 2.56
N GLU A 163 4.94 -5.10 2.89
CA GLU A 163 5.61 -4.19 1.96
C GLU A 163 7.07 -4.63 1.75
N GLU A 164 7.77 -5.00 2.82
CA GLU A 164 9.13 -5.53 2.77
C GLU A 164 9.21 -6.85 1.96
N ALA A 165 8.17 -7.68 2.06
CA ALA A 165 8.10 -8.94 1.34
C ALA A 165 7.63 -8.81 -0.12
N CYS A 166 7.18 -7.62 -0.54
CA CYS A 166 6.57 -7.42 -1.84
C CYS A 166 7.64 -7.30 -2.95
N PRO A 167 7.68 -8.22 -3.94
CA PRO A 167 8.69 -8.17 -5.00
C PRO A 167 8.46 -7.02 -6.01
N VAL A 168 7.29 -6.39 -5.96
CA VAL A 168 6.87 -5.32 -6.88
C VAL A 168 6.62 -4.00 -6.15
N ALA A 169 7.07 -3.86 -4.90
CA ALA A 169 7.02 -2.62 -4.11
C ALA A 169 5.62 -1.99 -3.97
N ILE A 170 4.58 -2.78 -3.64
CA ILE A 170 3.25 -2.23 -3.34
C ILE A 170 3.19 -1.78 -1.88
N ASN A 171 2.78 -0.53 -1.64
CA ASN A 171 2.58 0.04 -0.31
C ASN A 171 1.21 -0.34 0.27
N HIS A 172 1.10 -1.58 0.73
CA HIS A 172 -0.14 -2.13 1.29
C HIS A 172 -0.61 -1.35 2.52
N VAL A 173 0.30 -0.88 3.38
CA VAL A 173 -0.03 -0.16 4.60
C VAL A 173 -0.60 1.21 4.27
N ASP A 174 -0.04 1.91 3.30
CA ASP A 174 -0.56 3.21 2.85
C ASP A 174 -1.99 3.10 2.30
N LEU A 175 -2.26 2.09 1.47
CA LEU A 175 -3.62 1.78 0.99
C LEU A 175 -4.59 1.53 2.16
N ILE A 176 -4.20 0.68 3.12
CA ILE A 176 -5.05 0.34 4.27
C ILE A 176 -5.25 1.55 5.19
N MET A 177 -4.21 2.35 5.46
CA MET A 177 -4.32 3.55 6.30
C MET A 177 -5.22 4.60 5.68
N SER A 178 -5.14 4.78 4.36
CA SER A 178 -5.99 5.72 3.63
C SER A 178 -7.48 5.35 3.76
N MET A 179 -7.81 4.06 3.64
CA MET A 179 -9.17 3.56 3.88
C MET A 179 -9.59 3.62 5.36
N ARG A 180 -8.68 3.38 6.31
CA ARG A 180 -8.98 3.53 7.75
C ARG A 180 -9.32 4.98 8.12
N ARG A 181 -8.66 5.96 7.50
CA ARG A 181 -9.05 7.38 7.63
C ARG A 181 -10.45 7.63 7.05
N GLY A 182 -10.78 6.96 5.95
CA GLY A 182 -12.14 6.84 5.38
C GLY A 182 -13.19 6.50 6.43
N LEU A 183 -12.96 5.40 7.16
CA LEU A 183 -13.87 4.94 8.21
C LEU A 183 -14.09 5.99 9.31
N ILE A 184 -13.04 6.72 9.70
CA ILE A 184 -13.13 7.79 10.70
C ILE A 184 -13.99 8.94 10.15
N SER A 185 -13.77 9.33 8.90
CA SER A 185 -14.53 10.40 8.24
C SER A 185 -16.02 10.08 8.08
N GLU A 186 -16.37 8.80 7.92
CA GLU A 186 -17.77 8.34 7.85
C GLU A 186 -18.36 8.02 9.23
N SER A 187 -17.62 8.28 10.32
CA SER A 187 -18.00 7.92 11.70
C SER A 187 -18.27 6.43 11.89
N VAL A 188 -17.68 5.58 11.04
CA VAL A 188 -17.73 4.12 11.15
C VAL A 188 -16.60 3.67 12.08
N MET A 189 -16.77 3.95 13.38
CA MET A 189 -15.81 3.65 14.42
C MET A 189 -16.44 2.83 15.55
N GLY A 190 -15.61 2.03 16.24
CA GLY A 190 -16.03 1.41 17.50
C GLY A 190 -16.08 2.46 18.61
N LYS A 191 -17.01 2.31 19.56
CA LYS A 191 -17.18 3.24 20.71
C LYS A 191 -15.88 3.50 21.48
N GLN A 192 -14.99 2.52 21.54
CA GLN A 192 -13.70 2.64 22.20
C GLN A 192 -12.79 3.67 21.52
N VAL A 193 -12.79 3.69 20.18
CA VAL A 193 -12.00 4.65 19.39
C VAL A 193 -12.61 6.04 19.50
N GLU A 194 -13.94 6.15 19.43
CA GLU A 194 -14.66 7.41 19.64
C GLU A 194 -14.34 8.02 21.00
N ASN A 195 -14.47 7.25 22.09
CA ASN A 195 -14.11 7.70 23.44
C ASN A 195 -12.63 8.09 23.54
N MET A 196 -11.73 7.36 22.89
CA MET A 196 -10.31 7.70 22.88
C MET A 196 -10.07 9.07 22.22
N LEU A 197 -10.74 9.36 21.10
CA LEU A 197 -10.60 10.64 20.40
C LEU A 197 -11.12 11.80 21.25
N LEU A 198 -12.30 11.63 21.89
CA LEU A 198 -12.86 12.62 22.82
C LEU A 198 -11.92 12.86 24.01
N ASN A 199 -11.36 11.80 24.60
CA ASN A 199 -10.42 11.92 25.71
C ASN A 199 -9.16 12.71 25.31
N VAL A 200 -8.64 12.48 24.10
CA VAL A 200 -7.48 13.21 23.57
C VAL A 200 -7.82 14.69 23.35
N GLU A 201 -9.01 14.99 22.87
CA GLU A 201 -9.48 16.37 22.69
C GLU A 201 -9.66 17.11 24.02
N GLU A 202 -10.36 16.49 24.98
CA GLU A 202 -10.74 17.14 26.25
C GLU A 202 -9.62 17.13 27.29
N GLN A 203 -8.93 16.00 27.44
CA GLN A 203 -7.96 15.77 28.54
C GLN A 203 -6.52 15.68 28.05
N GLN A 204 -6.27 15.77 26.74
CA GLN A 204 -4.95 15.59 26.12
C GLN A 204 -4.27 14.26 26.51
N ASN A 205 -5.06 13.22 26.79
CA ASN A 205 -4.59 11.87 27.04
C ASN A 205 -5.65 10.85 26.61
N ILE A 206 -5.23 9.61 26.37
CA ILE A 206 -6.14 8.55 25.88
C ILE A 206 -7.04 7.94 26.96
N TRP A 207 -6.72 8.15 28.24
CA TRP A 207 -7.39 7.49 29.37
C TRP A 207 -8.53 8.32 29.98
N GLY A 208 -8.72 9.57 29.53
CA GLY A 208 -9.73 10.49 30.06
C GLY A 208 -9.48 10.88 31.53
N LYS A 209 -8.22 10.80 31.99
CA LYS A 209 -7.85 11.11 33.37
C LYS A 209 -7.53 12.60 33.53
N PRO A 210 -7.95 13.25 34.63
CA PRO A 210 -7.58 14.64 34.90
C PRO A 210 -6.08 14.82 35.07
N TRP A 211 -5.58 15.99 34.69
CA TRP A 211 -4.17 16.37 34.83
C TRP A 211 -3.63 16.31 36.26
N SER A 212 -4.47 16.56 37.27
CA SER A 212 -4.09 16.46 38.69
C SER A 212 -3.72 15.04 39.12
N GLU A 213 -4.17 14.02 38.38
CA GLU A 213 -3.89 12.62 38.67
C GLU A 213 -2.66 12.11 37.90
N ARG A 214 -2.01 12.95 37.07
CA ARG A 214 -0.92 12.55 36.18
C ARG A 214 0.30 12.02 36.92
N SER A 215 0.54 12.42 38.17
CA SER A 215 1.66 11.97 39.00
C SER A 215 1.35 10.71 39.82
N ARG A 216 0.12 10.18 39.79
CA ARG A 216 -0.24 9.02 40.61
C ARG A 216 0.57 7.76 40.30
N TRP A 217 1.00 7.57 39.05
CA TRP A 217 1.79 6.40 38.67
C TRP A 217 3.17 6.37 39.34
N SER A 218 3.68 7.53 39.80
CA SER A 218 4.97 7.65 40.48
C SER A 218 4.88 7.59 42.02
N GLU A 219 3.68 7.41 42.59
CA GLU A 219 3.54 7.27 44.04
C GLU A 219 4.35 6.09 44.57
N GLY A 220 5.24 6.34 45.54
CA GLY A 220 6.14 5.33 46.09
C GLY A 220 7.38 5.01 45.22
N LEU A 221 7.54 5.67 44.08
CA LEU A 221 8.72 5.57 43.22
C LEU A 221 9.56 6.84 43.31
N GLN A 222 10.89 6.72 43.40
CA GLN A 222 11.82 7.86 43.40
C GLN A 222 12.05 8.36 41.96
N VAL A 223 10.98 8.83 41.31
CA VAL A 223 11.05 9.40 39.95
C VAL A 223 11.42 10.88 40.05
N PRO A 224 12.52 11.35 39.44
CA PRO A 224 12.86 12.77 39.37
C PRO A 224 11.69 13.58 38.82
N GLN A 225 11.25 14.60 39.56
CA GLN A 225 10.20 15.52 39.12
C GLN A 225 10.85 16.76 38.53
N LEU A 226 10.31 17.24 37.41
CA LEU A 226 10.62 18.55 36.87
C LEU A 226 9.87 19.58 37.75
N ASP A 227 10.41 19.89 38.93
CA ASP A 227 9.95 21.07 39.65
C ASP A 227 10.47 22.33 38.93
N ARG A 228 9.75 23.44 39.08
CA ARG A 228 10.08 24.72 38.43
C ARG A 228 11.08 25.56 39.23
N GLU A 229 11.41 25.16 40.45
CA GLU A 229 12.22 25.94 41.39
C GLU A 229 13.71 25.60 41.28
N ASP A 230 14.05 24.35 40.95
CA ASP A 230 15.41 23.89 40.69
C ASP A 230 15.72 23.97 39.17
N ASN A 231 15.74 25.18 38.61
CA ASN A 231 16.23 25.44 37.24
C ASN A 231 17.76 25.40 37.13
N GLU A 232 18.38 24.35 37.65
CA GLU A 232 19.73 23.98 37.24
C GLU A 232 19.66 22.61 36.56
N VAL A 233 19.99 22.61 35.26
CA VAL A 233 20.21 21.44 34.41
C VAL A 233 18.95 20.84 33.79
N ILE A 234 18.65 21.23 32.54
CA ILE A 234 18.62 20.41 31.31
C ILE A 234 18.49 21.42 30.14
N GLN A 235 19.57 22.14 29.81
CA GLN A 235 19.65 22.98 28.59
C GLN A 235 20.65 22.47 27.57
N GLU A 236 21.30 21.32 27.81
CA GLU A 236 22.24 20.73 26.87
C GLU A 236 21.79 19.27 26.61
N GLU A 237 21.80 18.87 25.34
CA GLU A 237 21.50 17.50 24.82
C GLU A 237 20.10 17.19 24.27
N ILE A 238 19.42 18.14 23.62
CA ILE A 238 18.49 17.77 22.52
C ILE A 238 18.79 18.65 21.30
N ILE A 239 19.68 18.14 20.44
CA ILE A 239 19.87 18.56 19.04
C ILE A 239 19.00 17.66 18.17
#